data_AF-A0A7R7GXG6-F1
#
_entry.id   AF-A0A7R7GXG6-F1
#
_cell.length_a   1.000
_cell.length_b   1.000
_cell.length_c   1.000
_cell.angle_alpha   90.00
_cell.angle_beta   90.00
_cell.angle_gamma   90.00
#
_symmetry.space_group_name_H-M   'P 1'
#
loop_
_entity.id
_entity.type
_entity.pdbx_description
1 polymer ?
#
loop_
_entity_poly.entity_id
_entity_poly.type
_entity_poly.pdbx_seq_one_letter_code
_entity_poly.pdbx_strand_id
1 'polypeptide(L)'
;MLLRPNRSAALSTHPRPMRQRIPGMFTLALIGFVGGLITGISPCILPVLPVIFFAGAHSAPDDPAPAPDSGGAVVVAAKRSLSETLRPYLVIGGLVLSFSLVTLLGSALLSLLHLPQDAIRWVALAALVAIGLGLIFPGFEQLLERPFTRIPQIRIATRRNGFGLGLALGVLYVPCAGPVLAAIVVAGATASIGVGVVVLTVAFAVGTAVPLLFFALAGQRIAQRISAFRRRQREIRVAAGVVTILLAVALVLNLPAALQRAIPDYTNSLQEKVGGGEQVRQKLNLGGIVTDQNRQLSNCSNGASQLENCGPAPDLKNIAAWLNTPGNKPVDLRSLRGKVVLIDFWAYSCINCQRAIPHVEGWYRAYKDTGRGFEVIGVHTPEYAFEKVTANVEKGAADLGITYPIALDNGYSTWTNYRNRYWPAEYLIDAHGVVRHIKFGEGDYDVTERLIRQLLTDADPGAKLPPAVDSPDLTPKQHTTPETYLGVGKVVNYAGGGMYDEGTATFSYPPSLPADSFALSGPWSLDYQGATARSDDSSIELNYHAKDVYLVAGGTGTVTVIRDGKSTALPISGAPTSHQIVTGDRVTAGTLEVRLTKGLQVYSFTYG
;
A
#
# COMPACT_ATOMS: atom_id res chain seq x y z
N MET A 1 -21.19 23.35 -65.47
CA MET A 1 -21.20 22.01 -66.08
C MET A 1 -19.84 21.39 -65.79
N LEU A 2 -19.81 20.29 -65.01
CA LEU A 2 -18.70 19.32 -64.85
C LEU A 2 -17.37 19.84 -64.22
N LEU A 3 -16.59 19.11 -63.43
CA LEU A 3 -16.73 18.04 -62.45
C LEU A 3 -15.27 17.70 -62.01
N ARG A 4 -15.02 17.67 -60.69
CA ARG A 4 -13.97 16.94 -59.91
C ARG A 4 -12.64 16.49 -60.55
N PRO A 5 -11.56 16.52 -59.74
CA PRO A 5 -10.63 15.40 -59.63
C PRO A 5 -10.76 14.63 -58.29
N ASN A 6 -10.23 13.41 -58.37
CA ASN A 6 -10.35 12.23 -57.53
C ASN A 6 -10.26 12.37 -56.00
N ARG A 7 -11.14 11.58 -55.35
CA ARG A 7 -11.02 11.05 -53.99
C ARG A 7 -9.90 9.99 -53.96
N SER A 8 -8.92 10.15 -53.08
CA SER A 8 -8.16 9.03 -52.52
C SER A 8 -8.62 8.84 -51.08
N ALA A 9 -9.09 7.62 -50.80
CA ALA A 9 -9.76 7.24 -49.57
C ALA A 9 -8.80 7.21 -48.38
N ALA A 10 -9.13 7.97 -47.35
CA ALA A 10 -8.61 7.81 -46.00
C ALA A 10 -9.18 6.52 -45.38
N LEU A 11 -8.33 5.53 -45.13
CA LEU A 11 -8.63 4.44 -44.21
C LEU A 11 -8.42 4.94 -42.77
N SER A 12 -9.45 5.60 -42.26
CA SER A 12 -9.67 5.81 -40.83
C SER A 12 -9.96 4.46 -40.17
N THR A 13 -9.01 3.97 -39.38
CA THR A 13 -9.27 2.89 -38.41
C THR A 13 -9.62 3.54 -37.08
N HIS A 14 -10.92 3.78 -36.88
CA HIS A 14 -11.48 4.09 -35.56
C HIS A 14 -11.30 2.90 -34.60
N PRO A 15 -10.74 3.08 -33.39
CA PRO A 15 -11.12 2.26 -32.27
C PRO A 15 -12.42 2.82 -31.67
N ARG A 16 -13.51 2.06 -31.83
CA ARG A 16 -14.80 2.28 -31.16
C ARG A 16 -14.64 2.25 -29.63
N PRO A 17 -15.54 2.91 -28.88
CA PRO A 17 -15.41 3.12 -27.45
C PRO A 17 -15.48 1.81 -26.67
N MET A 18 -14.40 1.45 -25.97
CA MET A 18 -14.44 0.40 -24.96
C MET A 18 -15.16 0.92 -23.72
N ARG A 19 -16.42 0.51 -23.61
CA ARG A 19 -17.26 0.58 -22.42
C ARG A 19 -16.55 -0.15 -21.27
N GLN A 20 -15.71 0.54 -20.51
CA GLN A 20 -15.00 -0.02 -19.36
C GLN A 20 -16.00 -0.33 -18.25
N ARG A 21 -16.40 -1.60 -18.17
CA ARG A 21 -17.13 -2.15 -17.03
C ARG A 21 -16.22 -2.10 -15.80
N ILE A 22 -16.78 -1.60 -14.71
CA ILE A 22 -16.41 -1.84 -13.30
C ILE A 22 -15.76 -3.24 -13.20
N PRO A 23 -14.62 -3.47 -12.51
CA PRO A 23 -14.21 -4.84 -12.19
C PRO A 23 -15.41 -5.47 -11.47
N GLY A 24 -16.07 -6.41 -12.14
CA GLY A 24 -17.34 -6.92 -11.63
C GLY A 24 -17.12 -7.44 -10.22
N MET A 25 -18.16 -7.43 -9.38
CA MET A 25 -18.15 -8.19 -8.12
C MET A 25 -17.58 -9.60 -8.33
N PHE A 26 -17.77 -10.16 -9.52
CA PHE A 26 -17.16 -11.39 -10.01
C PHE A 26 -15.63 -11.43 -10.00
N THR A 27 -14.93 -10.36 -10.42
CA THR A 27 -13.46 -10.30 -10.42
C THR A 27 -12.90 -10.26 -9.00
N LEU A 28 -13.52 -9.47 -8.11
CA LEU A 28 -13.15 -9.45 -6.68
C LEU A 28 -13.43 -10.79 -6.00
N ALA A 29 -14.58 -11.40 -6.28
CA ALA A 29 -14.91 -12.73 -5.80
C ALA A 29 -13.91 -13.78 -6.30
N LEU A 30 -13.47 -13.70 -7.56
CA LEU A 30 -12.49 -14.62 -8.12
C LEU A 30 -11.12 -14.48 -7.45
N ILE A 31 -10.65 -13.25 -7.23
CA ILE A 31 -9.38 -12.99 -6.52
C ILE A 31 -9.45 -13.53 -5.09
N GLY A 32 -10.54 -13.24 -4.37
CA GLY A 32 -10.76 -13.77 -3.03
C GLY A 32 -10.78 -15.30 -3.01
N PHE A 33 -11.54 -15.93 -3.89
CA PHE A 33 -11.66 -17.39 -3.98
C PHE A 33 -10.32 -18.08 -4.27
N VAL A 34 -9.56 -17.58 -5.25
CA VAL A 34 -8.24 -18.12 -5.60
C VAL A 34 -7.25 -17.92 -4.46
N GLY A 35 -7.22 -16.72 -3.85
CA GLY A 35 -6.38 -16.46 -2.68
C GLY A 35 -6.71 -17.39 -1.51
N GLY A 36 -8.00 -17.67 -1.30
CA GLY A 36 -8.45 -18.63 -0.28
C GLY A 36 -8.03 -20.07 -0.60
N LEU A 37 -8.13 -20.50 -1.86
CA LEU A 37 -7.71 -21.84 -2.29
C LEU A 37 -6.21 -22.08 -2.06
N ILE A 38 -5.38 -21.10 -2.44
CA ILE A 38 -3.92 -21.14 -2.23
C ILE A 38 -3.61 -21.17 -0.75
N THR A 39 -4.28 -20.32 0.05
CA THR A 39 -4.11 -20.29 1.50
C THR A 39 -4.48 -21.63 2.11
N GLY A 40 -5.56 -22.28 1.67
CA GLY A 40 -5.99 -23.60 2.14
C GLY A 40 -5.00 -24.75 1.92
N ILE A 41 -4.04 -24.59 1.00
CA ILE A 41 -3.00 -25.57 0.67
C ILE A 41 -1.64 -25.17 1.29
N SER A 42 -1.60 -24.03 2.01
CA SER A 42 -0.36 -23.48 2.57
C SER A 42 0.30 -24.45 3.56
N PRO A 43 1.65 -24.53 3.56
CA PRO A 43 2.41 -25.37 4.49
C PRO A 43 2.10 -25.12 5.97
N CYS A 44 1.52 -23.96 6.28
CA CYS A 44 1.09 -23.57 7.62
C CYS A 44 -0.09 -24.41 8.16
N ILE A 45 -0.89 -25.03 7.29
CA ILE A 45 -2.10 -25.80 7.65
C ILE A 45 -1.85 -27.30 7.71
N LEU A 46 -0.87 -27.80 6.95
CA LEU A 46 -0.49 -29.21 6.93
C LEU A 46 -0.27 -29.83 8.32
N PRO A 47 0.35 -29.14 9.30
CA PRO A 47 0.56 -29.69 10.65
C PRO A 47 -0.74 -29.85 11.46
N VAL A 48 -1.81 -29.11 11.14
CA VAL A 48 -3.09 -29.11 11.87
C VAL A 48 -4.07 -30.14 11.28
N LEU A 49 -3.86 -30.58 10.03
CA LEU A 49 -4.68 -31.58 9.36
C LEU A 49 -4.91 -32.87 10.18
N PRO A 50 -3.90 -33.46 10.87
CA PRO A 50 -4.11 -34.63 11.71
C PRO A 50 -5.16 -34.40 12.80
N VAL A 51 -5.17 -33.24 13.44
CA VAL A 51 -6.15 -32.90 14.49
C VAL A 51 -7.55 -32.81 13.91
N ILE A 52 -7.70 -32.21 12.72
CA ILE A 52 -8.98 -32.14 11.99
C ILE A 52 -9.46 -33.54 11.61
N PHE A 53 -8.55 -34.42 11.15
CA PHE A 53 -8.85 -35.82 10.87
C PHE A 53 -9.30 -36.59 12.12
N PHE A 54 -8.67 -36.34 13.26
CA PHE A 54 -9.01 -37.02 14.51
C PHE A 54 -10.30 -36.49 15.15
N ALA A 55 -10.54 -35.18 15.11
CA ALA A 55 -11.80 -34.58 15.52
C ALA A 55 -12.99 -35.10 14.69
N GLY A 56 -12.77 -35.34 13.39
CA GLY A 56 -13.74 -36.00 12.50
C GLY A 56 -13.92 -37.50 12.75
N ALA A 57 -12.94 -38.18 13.37
CA ALA A 57 -12.95 -39.63 13.61
C ALA A 57 -13.45 -40.04 15.02
N HIS A 58 -13.46 -39.14 16.01
CA HIS A 58 -13.92 -39.43 17.38
C HIS A 58 -15.45 -39.37 17.56
N SER A 59 -16.21 -39.41 16.46
CA SER A 59 -17.67 -39.56 16.49
C SER A 59 -18.05 -40.98 16.07
N ALA A 60 -17.63 -41.99 16.84
CA ALA A 60 -18.23 -43.32 16.79
C ALA A 60 -19.51 -43.30 17.67
N PRO A 61 -20.56 -44.09 17.35
CA PRO A 61 -21.76 -44.16 18.18
C PRO A 61 -21.39 -44.74 19.55
N ASP A 62 -21.89 -44.13 20.63
CA ASP A 62 -21.78 -44.68 21.99
C ASP A 62 -22.31 -46.13 22.06
N ASP A 63 -21.67 -46.92 22.92
CA ASP A 63 -21.88 -48.35 23.18
C ASP A 63 -23.36 -48.77 23.47
N PRO A 64 -23.70 -50.06 23.27
CA PRO A 64 -25.07 -50.57 23.40
C PRO A 64 -25.53 -50.63 24.87
N ALA A 65 -26.74 -50.14 25.13
CA ALA A 65 -27.46 -50.40 26.37
C ALA A 65 -27.78 -51.91 26.51
N PRO A 66 -27.84 -52.46 27.75
CA PRO A 66 -28.12 -53.87 27.95
C PRO A 66 -29.56 -54.22 27.57
N ALA A 67 -29.74 -55.36 26.92
CA ALA A 67 -31.01 -55.89 26.44
C ALA A 67 -32.05 -56.07 27.57
N PRO A 68 -33.33 -56.00 27.21
CA PRO A 68 -34.26 -57.04 27.61
C PRO A 68 -34.83 -57.76 26.39
N ASP A 69 -34.95 -59.07 26.54
CA ASP A 69 -35.45 -60.00 25.56
C ASP A 69 -36.93 -59.77 25.21
N SER A 70 -37.23 -60.27 24.00
CA SER A 70 -38.48 -60.88 23.53
C SER A 70 -39.42 -60.04 22.64
N GLY A 71 -39.74 -60.63 21.48
CA GLY A 71 -40.93 -60.34 20.69
C GLY A 71 -40.64 -59.67 19.35
N GLY A 72 -40.78 -60.40 18.25
CA GLY A 72 -40.36 -60.00 16.91
C GLY A 72 -41.08 -58.79 16.30
N ALA A 73 -40.37 -58.07 15.43
CA ALA A 73 -40.91 -57.41 14.26
C ALA A 73 -39.77 -56.84 13.38
N VAL A 74 -39.73 -57.31 12.13
CA VAL A 74 -39.36 -56.61 10.88
C VAL A 74 -38.16 -55.64 10.90
N VAL A 75 -37.17 -55.97 10.07
CA VAL A 75 -36.08 -55.08 9.63
C VAL A 75 -36.66 -53.80 9.02
N VAL A 76 -36.63 -52.69 9.78
CA VAL A 76 -36.82 -51.35 9.21
C VAL A 76 -35.43 -50.79 8.92
N ALA A 77 -35.12 -50.63 7.62
CA ALA A 77 -33.96 -49.88 7.17
C ALA A 77 -34.02 -48.45 7.73
N ALA A 78 -33.26 -48.16 8.77
CA ALA A 78 -33.14 -46.82 9.33
C ALA A 78 -32.46 -45.92 8.29
N LYS A 79 -33.27 -45.01 7.70
CA LYS A 79 -32.82 -43.91 6.83
C LYS A 79 -31.60 -43.23 7.46
N ARG A 80 -30.47 -43.19 6.75
CA ARG A 80 -29.37 -42.26 7.04
C ARG A 80 -29.95 -40.86 7.20
N SER A 81 -29.89 -40.31 8.41
CA SER A 81 -30.50 -39.02 8.71
C SER A 81 -29.82 -37.92 7.88
N LEU A 82 -30.62 -36.98 7.35
CA LEU A 82 -30.15 -35.77 6.66
C LEU A 82 -29.07 -34.99 7.46
N SER A 83 -28.98 -35.21 8.77
CA SER A 83 -27.97 -34.58 9.63
C SER A 83 -26.55 -35.07 9.39
N GLU A 84 -26.31 -36.25 8.80
CA GLU A 84 -24.96 -36.75 8.55
C GLU A 84 -24.34 -36.18 7.25
N THR A 85 -25.16 -35.94 6.24
CA THR A 85 -24.73 -35.35 4.95
C THR A 85 -24.60 -33.82 5.01
N LEU A 86 -25.35 -33.15 5.89
CA LEU A 86 -25.27 -31.69 6.09
C LEU A 86 -24.16 -31.26 7.08
N ARG A 87 -23.57 -32.19 7.84
CA ARG A 87 -22.53 -31.87 8.83
C ARG A 87 -21.30 -31.14 8.26
N PRO A 88 -20.69 -31.56 7.14
CA PRO A 88 -19.54 -30.85 6.57
C PRO A 88 -19.89 -29.41 6.15
N TYR A 89 -21.09 -29.20 5.60
CA TYR A 89 -21.59 -27.87 5.25
C TYR A 89 -21.84 -26.99 6.48
N LEU A 90 -22.30 -27.57 7.59
CA LEU A 90 -22.46 -26.87 8.87
C LEU A 90 -21.11 -26.48 9.49
N VAL A 91 -20.07 -27.31 9.37
CA VAL A 91 -18.70 -26.97 9.78
C VAL A 91 -18.16 -25.80 8.97
N ILE A 92 -18.33 -25.84 7.64
CA ILE A 92 -17.91 -24.76 6.73
C ILE A 92 -18.67 -23.47 7.05
N GLY A 93 -19.98 -23.54 7.24
CA GLY A 93 -20.78 -22.38 7.63
C GLY A 93 -20.30 -21.75 8.93
N GLY A 94 -19.94 -22.55 9.94
CA GLY A 94 -19.35 -22.07 11.19
C GLY A 94 -17.96 -21.45 11.00
N LEU A 95 -17.11 -22.07 10.19
CA LEU A 95 -15.76 -21.57 9.90
C LEU A 95 -15.81 -20.23 9.16
N VAL A 96 -16.61 -20.13 8.10
CA VAL A 96 -16.79 -18.90 7.32
C VAL A 96 -17.36 -17.78 8.18
N LEU A 97 -18.36 -18.08 9.01
CA LEU A 97 -19.01 -17.10 9.87
C LEU A 97 -18.07 -16.60 10.97
N SER A 98 -17.38 -17.49 11.67
CA SER A 98 -16.44 -17.10 12.72
C SER A 98 -15.25 -16.33 12.16
N PHE A 99 -14.69 -16.79 11.05
CA PHE A 99 -13.55 -16.14 10.42
C PHE A 99 -13.92 -14.73 9.97
N SER A 100 -15.02 -14.58 9.24
CA SER A 100 -15.49 -13.27 8.77
C SER A 100 -15.80 -12.34 9.94
N LEU A 101 -16.47 -12.85 10.97
CA LEU A 101 -16.86 -12.06 12.15
C LEU A 101 -15.63 -11.60 12.94
N VAL A 102 -14.71 -12.50 13.26
CA VAL A 102 -13.49 -12.19 14.04
C VAL A 102 -12.55 -11.27 13.27
N THR A 103 -12.37 -11.49 11.97
CA THR A 103 -11.54 -10.60 11.14
C THR A 103 -12.15 -9.19 11.07
N LEU A 104 -13.46 -9.06 10.85
CA LEU A 104 -14.12 -7.74 10.76
C LEU A 104 -14.15 -7.02 12.11
N LEU A 105 -14.56 -7.70 13.19
CA LEU A 105 -14.58 -7.11 14.54
C LEU A 105 -13.18 -6.79 15.05
N GLY A 106 -12.19 -7.65 14.81
CA GLY A 106 -10.80 -7.39 15.18
C GLY A 106 -10.26 -6.15 14.48
N SER A 107 -10.52 -6.01 13.17
CA SER A 107 -10.14 -4.84 12.38
C SER A 107 -10.80 -3.56 12.88
N ALA A 108 -12.11 -3.59 13.16
CA ALA A 108 -12.86 -2.45 13.67
C ALA A 108 -12.39 -2.03 15.08
N LEU A 109 -12.10 -3.00 15.94
CA LEU A 109 -11.63 -2.77 17.31
C LEU A 109 -10.23 -2.13 17.33
N LEU A 110 -9.33 -2.60 16.46
CA LEU A 110 -7.99 -2.00 16.28
C LEU A 110 -8.06 -0.54 15.83
N SER A 111 -8.94 -0.25 14.87
CA SER A 111 -9.14 1.10 14.37
C SER A 111 -9.64 2.06 15.45
N LEU A 112 -10.40 1.56 16.44
CA LEU A 112 -10.89 2.37 17.56
C LEU A 112 -9.82 2.58 18.65
N LEU A 113 -8.98 1.58 18.91
CA LEU A 113 -8.05 1.56 20.05
C LEU A 113 -6.63 2.06 19.76
N HIS A 114 -6.29 2.41 18.50
CA HIS A 114 -4.97 2.93 18.11
C HIS A 114 -3.77 2.06 18.56
N LEU A 115 -3.96 0.74 18.66
CA LEU A 115 -2.90 -0.17 19.09
C LEU A 115 -1.97 -0.53 17.92
N PRO A 116 -0.66 -0.73 18.17
CA PRO A 116 0.30 -1.14 17.14
C PRO A 116 -0.06 -2.51 16.56
N GLN A 117 -0.01 -2.66 15.23
CA GLN A 117 -0.34 -3.90 14.51
C GLN A 117 0.50 -5.11 14.95
N ASP A 118 1.70 -4.88 15.48
CA ASP A 118 2.58 -5.93 15.99
C ASP A 118 2.00 -6.67 17.21
N ALA A 119 1.15 -6.02 18.01
CA ALA A 119 0.59 -6.62 19.22
C ALA A 119 -0.26 -7.87 18.90
N ILE A 120 -1.04 -7.84 17.81
CA ILE A 120 -1.87 -8.97 17.40
C ILE A 120 -1.01 -10.13 16.92
N ARG A 121 0.05 -9.83 16.18
CA ARG A 121 1.00 -10.84 15.71
C ARG A 121 1.59 -11.61 16.90
N TRP A 122 2.01 -10.91 17.95
CA TRP A 122 2.56 -11.55 19.14
C TRP A 122 1.53 -12.36 19.92
N VAL A 123 0.30 -11.85 20.09
CA VAL A 123 -0.80 -12.61 20.74
C VAL A 123 -1.11 -13.89 19.95
N ALA A 124 -1.16 -13.81 18.62
CA ALA A 124 -1.42 -14.95 17.76
C ALA A 124 -0.29 -16.01 17.80
N LEU A 125 0.97 -15.58 17.82
CA LEU A 125 2.12 -16.47 17.97
C LEU A 125 2.17 -17.14 19.34
N ALA A 126 1.87 -16.40 20.41
CA ALA A 126 1.79 -16.96 21.76
C ALA A 126 0.69 -18.03 21.86
N ALA A 127 -0.48 -17.79 21.25
CA ALA A 127 -1.56 -18.77 21.17
C ALA A 127 -1.14 -20.03 20.40
N LEU A 128 -0.47 -19.89 19.25
CA LEU A 128 0.00 -21.00 18.43
C LEU A 128 1.00 -21.90 19.18
N VAL A 129 1.94 -21.29 19.91
CA VAL A 129 2.90 -22.02 20.76
C VAL A 129 2.18 -22.75 21.91
N ALA A 130 1.20 -22.11 22.55
CA ALA A 130 0.42 -22.72 23.62
C ALA A 130 -0.35 -23.96 23.14
N ILE A 131 -0.94 -23.90 21.94
CA ILE A 131 -1.63 -25.04 21.31
C ILE A 131 -0.64 -26.15 20.97
N GLY A 132 0.51 -25.81 20.38
CA GLY A 132 1.58 -26.78 20.09
C GLY A 132 2.06 -27.52 21.34
N LEU A 133 2.24 -26.80 22.46
CA LEU A 133 2.60 -27.37 23.76
C LEU A 133 1.49 -28.27 24.33
N GLY A 134 0.22 -27.89 24.17
CA GLY A 134 -0.93 -28.73 24.55
C GLY A 134 -0.99 -30.06 23.81
N LEU A 135 -0.62 -30.08 22.52
CA LEU A 135 -0.55 -31.31 21.72
C LEU A 135 0.59 -32.26 22.14
N ILE A 136 1.67 -31.73 22.71
CA ILE A 136 2.82 -32.51 23.21
C ILE A 136 2.57 -33.00 24.64
N PHE A 137 2.02 -32.13 25.50
CA PHE A 137 1.80 -32.40 26.91
C PHE A 137 0.29 -32.34 27.24
N PRO A 138 -0.42 -33.48 27.26
CA PRO A 138 -1.86 -33.50 27.55
C PRO A 138 -2.25 -32.98 28.95
N GLY A 139 -1.30 -32.83 29.87
CA GLY A 139 -1.53 -32.19 31.18
C GLY A 139 -1.55 -30.66 31.15
N PHE A 140 -1.03 -30.03 30.08
CA PHE A 140 -0.94 -28.57 29.96
C PHE A 140 -2.30 -27.93 29.60
N GLU A 141 -3.19 -28.66 28.92
CA GLU A 141 -4.57 -28.22 28.63
C GLU A 141 -5.34 -27.89 29.92
N GLN A 142 -5.19 -28.70 30.97
CA GLN A 142 -5.86 -28.47 32.25
C GLN A 142 -5.36 -27.21 32.99
N LEU A 143 -4.12 -26.78 32.74
CA LEU A 143 -3.56 -25.56 33.33
C LEU A 143 -4.05 -24.30 32.59
N LEU A 144 -4.17 -24.38 31.26
CA LEU A 144 -4.73 -23.33 30.40
C LEU A 144 -6.22 -23.09 30.63
N GLU A 145 -7.00 -24.13 30.94
CA GLU A 145 -8.44 -24.00 31.17
C GLU A 145 -8.79 -23.36 32.54
N ARG A 146 -7.92 -23.49 33.55
CA ARG A 146 -8.15 -22.94 34.91
C ARG A 146 -8.55 -21.46 34.94
N PRO A 147 -7.87 -20.51 34.27
CA PRO A 147 -8.31 -19.11 34.25
C PRO A 147 -9.65 -18.90 33.53
N PHE A 148 -9.96 -19.70 32.49
CA PHE A 148 -11.20 -19.58 31.72
C PHE A 148 -12.41 -20.22 32.39
N THR A 149 -12.22 -21.16 33.33
CA THR A 149 -13.32 -21.72 34.13
C THR A 149 -13.96 -20.72 35.09
N ARG A 150 -13.32 -19.57 35.36
CA ARG A 150 -13.88 -18.47 36.17
C ARG A 150 -14.83 -17.56 35.38
N ILE A 151 -14.81 -17.60 34.05
CA ILE A 151 -15.72 -16.84 33.20
C ILE A 151 -16.94 -17.74 32.91
N PRO A 152 -18.19 -17.29 33.15
CA PRO A 152 -19.37 -18.10 32.88
C PRO A 152 -19.43 -18.43 31.39
N GLN A 153 -19.11 -19.68 31.04
CA GLN A 153 -19.15 -20.15 29.67
C GLN A 153 -20.62 -20.14 29.20
N ILE A 154 -20.93 -19.29 28.23
CA ILE A 154 -22.11 -19.47 27.39
C ILE A 154 -21.91 -20.84 26.74
N ARG A 155 -22.64 -21.86 27.23
CA ARG A 155 -22.61 -23.21 26.67
C ARG A 155 -23.26 -23.18 25.29
N ILE A 156 -22.53 -22.70 24.29
CA ILE A 156 -22.79 -23.04 22.90
C ILE A 156 -22.62 -24.55 22.85
N ALA A 157 -23.71 -25.29 22.67
CA ALA A 157 -23.75 -26.74 22.74
C ALA A 157 -22.84 -27.38 21.67
N THR A 158 -21.55 -27.50 21.97
CA THR A 158 -20.51 -28.14 21.15
C THR A 158 -20.67 -29.65 21.08
N ARG A 159 -21.71 -30.22 21.71
CA ARG A 159 -21.96 -31.66 21.76
C ARG A 159 -22.75 -32.24 20.59
N ARG A 160 -23.16 -31.48 19.57
CA ARG A 160 -23.93 -32.11 18.47
C ARG A 160 -23.83 -31.53 17.06
N ASN A 161 -23.36 -30.29 16.87
CA ASN A 161 -23.41 -29.67 15.55
C ASN A 161 -22.02 -29.22 15.10
N GLY A 162 -21.57 -29.72 13.94
CA GLY A 162 -20.27 -29.38 13.35
C GLY A 162 -20.00 -27.87 13.20
N PHE A 163 -21.04 -27.04 13.30
CA PHE A 163 -20.94 -25.59 13.39
C PHE A 163 -20.05 -25.09 14.54
N GLY A 164 -20.14 -25.68 15.75
CA GLY A 164 -19.33 -25.26 16.90
C GLY A 164 -17.84 -25.57 16.73
N LEU A 165 -17.55 -26.71 16.11
CA LEU A 165 -16.18 -27.07 15.72
C LEU A 165 -15.66 -26.10 14.64
N GLY A 166 -16.50 -25.72 13.68
CA GLY A 166 -16.19 -24.72 12.67
C GLY A 166 -15.85 -23.34 13.26
N LEU A 167 -16.61 -22.89 14.27
CA LEU A 167 -16.33 -21.62 14.96
C LEU A 167 -14.95 -21.62 15.63
N ALA A 168 -14.61 -22.68 16.35
CA ALA A 168 -13.30 -22.79 17.01
C ALA A 168 -12.15 -22.81 16.00
N LEU A 169 -12.30 -23.58 14.91
CA LEU A 169 -11.31 -23.67 13.84
C LEU A 169 -11.10 -22.36 13.08
N GLY A 170 -12.15 -21.54 12.92
CA GLY A 170 -12.05 -20.23 12.26
C GLY A 170 -11.13 -19.25 13.00
N VAL A 171 -11.19 -19.23 14.33
CA VAL A 171 -10.31 -18.39 15.18
C VAL A 171 -8.85 -18.83 15.06
N LEU A 172 -8.62 -20.14 15.06
CA LEU A 172 -7.29 -20.75 14.91
C LEU A 172 -6.64 -20.50 13.55
N TYR A 173 -7.43 -20.17 12.52
CA TYR A 173 -6.97 -20.00 11.14
C TYR A 173 -6.43 -18.61 10.83
N VAL A 174 -6.86 -17.60 11.59
CA VAL A 174 -6.48 -16.19 11.41
C VAL A 174 -4.96 -15.96 11.42
N PRO A 175 -4.17 -16.57 12.33
CA PRO A 175 -2.71 -16.41 12.37
C PRO A 175 -2.00 -17.02 11.15
N CYS A 176 -2.60 -18.04 10.54
CA CYS A 176 -2.00 -18.84 9.49
C CYS A 176 -2.27 -18.30 8.07
N ALA A 177 -3.18 -17.32 7.95
CA ALA A 177 -3.60 -16.73 6.68
C ALA A 177 -2.63 -15.67 6.11
N GLY A 178 -1.51 -15.41 6.79
CA GLY A 178 -0.33 -14.75 6.22
C GLY A 178 -0.52 -13.30 5.71
N PRO A 179 0.36 -12.85 4.79
CA PRO A 179 0.31 -11.51 4.20
C PRO A 179 -0.96 -11.20 3.41
N VAL A 180 -1.65 -12.24 2.92
CA VAL A 180 -2.88 -12.09 2.12
C VAL A 180 -4.03 -11.59 3.00
N LEU A 181 -4.17 -12.12 4.22
CA LEU A 181 -5.13 -11.59 5.18
C LEU A 181 -4.76 -10.17 5.61
N ALA A 182 -3.46 -9.88 5.78
CA ALA A 182 -2.99 -8.52 6.08
C ALA A 182 -3.38 -7.54 4.96
N ALA A 183 -3.24 -7.92 3.69
CA ALA A 183 -3.68 -7.11 2.56
C ALA A 183 -5.21 -6.89 2.54
N ILE A 184 -6.01 -7.90 2.88
CA ILE A 184 -7.48 -7.79 3.00
C ILE A 184 -7.86 -6.89 4.18
N VAL A 185 -7.18 -7.03 5.32
CA VAL A 185 -7.41 -6.23 6.52
C VAL A 185 -7.00 -4.77 6.28
N VAL A 186 -5.87 -4.53 5.61
CA VAL A 186 -5.43 -3.19 5.21
C VAL A 186 -6.40 -2.58 4.19
N ALA A 187 -6.86 -3.35 3.20
CA ALA A 187 -7.89 -2.91 2.27
C ALA A 187 -9.22 -2.62 2.98
N GLY A 188 -9.57 -3.39 4.01
CA GLY A 188 -10.77 -3.20 4.82
C GLY A 188 -10.67 -2.07 5.85
N ALA A 189 -9.47 -1.75 6.32
CA ALA A 189 -9.21 -0.63 7.24
C ALA A 189 -9.13 0.72 6.51
N THR A 190 -8.78 0.72 5.22
CA THR A 190 -8.68 1.92 4.38
C THR A 190 -9.95 2.21 3.58
N ALA A 191 -10.81 1.21 3.36
CA ALA A 191 -12.12 1.38 2.72
C ALA A 191 -13.24 1.50 3.77
N SER A 192 -14.27 2.30 3.51
CA SER A 192 -15.55 2.13 4.20
C SER A 192 -16.02 0.69 3.98
N ILE A 193 -16.66 0.06 4.99
CA ILE A 193 -17.16 -1.33 4.93
C ILE A 193 -18.21 -1.44 3.81
N GLY A 194 -17.76 -1.55 2.57
CA GLY A 194 -18.55 -1.60 1.37
C GLY A 194 -18.80 -3.04 0.94
N VAL A 195 -19.81 -3.24 0.10
CA VAL A 195 -20.21 -4.58 -0.38
C VAL A 195 -19.06 -5.33 -1.05
N GLY A 196 -18.09 -4.62 -1.64
CA GLY A 196 -16.89 -5.23 -2.24
C GLY A 196 -15.98 -5.95 -1.24
N VAL A 197 -15.78 -5.40 -0.04
CA VAL A 197 -14.97 -6.03 1.01
C VAL A 197 -15.69 -7.26 1.55
N VAL A 198 -17.00 -7.17 1.78
CA VAL A 198 -17.81 -8.32 2.22
C VAL A 198 -17.76 -9.45 1.19
N VAL A 199 -17.92 -9.13 -0.10
CA VAL A 199 -17.82 -10.13 -1.19
C VAL A 199 -16.44 -10.76 -1.25
N LEU A 200 -15.38 -9.96 -1.11
CA LEU A 200 -14.00 -10.45 -1.11
C LEU A 200 -13.74 -11.39 0.08
N THR A 201 -14.13 -11.00 1.29
CA THR A 201 -13.96 -11.79 2.52
C THR A 201 -14.75 -13.10 2.46
N VAL A 202 -16.00 -13.04 2.02
CA VAL A 202 -16.84 -14.24 1.87
C VAL A 202 -16.26 -15.17 0.79
N ALA A 203 -15.84 -14.63 -0.36
CA ALA A 203 -15.23 -15.44 -1.40
C ALA A 203 -13.91 -16.09 -0.97
N PHE A 204 -13.09 -15.37 -0.21
CA PHE A 204 -11.87 -15.92 0.40
C PHE A 204 -12.17 -17.03 1.42
N ALA A 205 -13.16 -16.82 2.28
CA ALA A 205 -13.59 -17.82 3.25
C ALA A 205 -14.15 -19.09 2.57
N VAL A 206 -14.90 -18.93 1.46
CA VAL A 206 -15.35 -20.07 0.65
C VAL A 206 -14.18 -20.76 -0.05
N GLY A 207 -13.23 -20.00 -0.59
CA GLY A 207 -12.02 -20.54 -1.23
C GLY A 207 -11.16 -21.39 -0.29
N THR A 208 -10.96 -20.94 0.95
CA THR A 208 -10.23 -21.71 1.99
C THR A 208 -10.98 -22.97 2.43
N ALA A 209 -12.31 -22.93 2.47
CA ALA A 209 -13.14 -24.04 2.90
C ALA A 209 -13.10 -25.24 1.93
N VAL A 210 -12.91 -25.01 0.63
CA VAL A 210 -12.94 -26.06 -0.40
C VAL A 210 -11.81 -27.11 -0.22
N PRO A 211 -10.52 -26.73 -0.11
CA PRO A 211 -9.44 -27.68 0.16
C PRO A 211 -9.64 -28.41 1.50
N LEU A 212 -10.05 -27.69 2.55
CA LEU A 212 -10.29 -28.29 3.87
C LEU A 212 -11.39 -29.36 3.83
N LEU A 213 -12.48 -29.10 3.09
CA LEU A 213 -13.55 -30.08 2.88
C LEU A 213 -13.04 -31.31 2.15
N PHE A 214 -12.26 -31.12 1.08
CA PHE A 214 -11.67 -32.22 0.32
C PHE A 214 -10.79 -33.10 1.22
N PHE A 215 -9.90 -32.49 2.00
CA PHE A 215 -9.07 -33.22 2.94
C PHE A 215 -9.92 -33.94 3.98
N ALA A 216 -10.85 -33.26 4.66
CA ALA A 216 -11.69 -33.86 5.70
C ALA A 216 -12.43 -35.12 5.20
N LEU A 217 -12.98 -35.09 3.98
CA LEU A 217 -13.66 -36.23 3.36
C LEU A 217 -12.67 -37.36 2.97
N ALA A 218 -11.49 -37.01 2.45
CA ALA A 218 -10.44 -37.98 2.13
C ALA A 218 -9.93 -38.68 3.41
N GLY A 219 -9.75 -37.94 4.49
CA GLY A 219 -9.31 -38.43 5.79
C GLY A 219 -10.27 -39.43 6.41
N GLN A 220 -11.58 -39.20 6.32
CA GLN A 220 -12.58 -40.17 6.81
C GLN A 220 -12.48 -41.52 6.09
N ARG A 221 -12.26 -41.52 4.77
CA ARG A 221 -12.08 -42.77 3.99
C ARG A 221 -10.78 -43.49 4.32
N ILE A 222 -9.69 -42.74 4.53
CA ILE A 222 -8.37 -43.29 4.86
C ILE A 222 -8.33 -43.84 6.29
N ALA A 223 -8.89 -43.10 7.26
CA ALA A 223 -8.95 -43.50 8.66
C ALA A 223 -9.81 -44.76 8.88
N GLN A 224 -10.86 -44.96 8.08
CA GLN A 224 -11.67 -46.18 8.09
C GLN A 224 -10.93 -47.39 7.49
N ARG A 225 -10.07 -47.18 6.48
CA ARG A 225 -9.32 -48.26 5.80
C ARG A 225 -8.05 -48.70 6.51
N ILE A 226 -7.36 -47.80 7.21
CA ILE A 226 -6.02 -48.08 7.75
C ILE A 226 -6.07 -48.20 9.28
N SER A 227 -6.18 -49.44 9.78
CA SER A 227 -6.15 -49.76 11.22
C SER A 227 -4.81 -49.41 11.89
N ALA A 228 -3.72 -49.36 11.13
CA ALA A 228 -2.38 -48.95 11.59
C ALA A 228 -2.31 -47.47 12.04
N PHE A 229 -3.16 -46.60 11.45
CA PHE A 229 -3.20 -45.17 11.77
C PHE A 229 -3.76 -44.92 13.18
N ARG A 230 -4.67 -45.78 13.64
CA ARG A 230 -5.21 -45.74 15.02
C ARG A 230 -4.19 -46.17 16.08
N ARG A 231 -3.24 -47.06 15.75
CA ARG A 231 -2.22 -47.53 16.71
C ARG A 231 -1.12 -46.49 17.01
N ARG A 232 -0.89 -45.53 16.10
CA ARG A 232 0.16 -44.49 16.23
C ARG A 232 -0.39 -43.08 16.50
N GLN A 233 -1.64 -42.97 16.95
CA GLN A 233 -2.30 -41.66 17.16
C GLN A 233 -1.53 -40.73 18.08
N ARG A 234 -0.92 -41.26 19.14
CA ARG A 234 -0.13 -40.48 20.09
C ARG A 234 1.14 -39.93 19.44
N GLU A 235 1.86 -40.76 18.68
CA GLU A 235 3.07 -40.35 17.97
C GLU A 235 2.76 -39.28 16.90
N ILE A 236 1.67 -39.46 16.15
CA ILE A 236 1.24 -38.49 15.13
C ILE A 236 0.84 -37.15 15.75
N ARG A 237 0.14 -37.17 16.90
CA ARG A 237 -0.24 -35.95 17.62
C ARG A 237 0.97 -35.18 18.15
N VAL A 238 1.92 -35.89 18.76
CA VAL A 238 3.16 -35.27 19.28
C VAL A 238 4.00 -34.72 18.13
N ALA A 239 4.16 -35.46 17.03
CA ALA A 239 4.87 -35.00 15.85
C ALA A 239 4.21 -33.74 15.26
N ALA A 240 2.88 -33.69 15.17
CA ALA A 240 2.15 -32.50 14.73
C ALA A 240 2.40 -31.29 15.66
N GLY A 241 2.35 -31.50 16.98
CA GLY A 241 2.64 -30.44 17.96
C GLY A 241 4.07 -29.88 17.85
N VAL A 242 5.07 -30.76 17.68
CA VAL A 242 6.47 -30.36 17.46
C VAL A 242 6.63 -29.54 16.18
N VAL A 243 6.01 -29.97 15.08
CA VAL A 243 6.03 -29.23 13.81
C VAL A 243 5.35 -27.86 13.94
N THR A 244 4.23 -27.76 14.65
CA THR A 244 3.55 -26.47 14.90
C THR A 244 4.43 -25.51 15.70
N ILE A 245 5.14 -25.97 16.72
CA ILE A 245 6.07 -25.12 17.50
C ILE A 245 7.24 -24.66 16.63
N LEU A 246 7.86 -25.57 15.86
CA LEU A 246 8.95 -25.23 14.95
C LEU A 246 8.52 -24.17 13.92
N LEU A 247 7.29 -24.28 13.40
CA LEU A 247 6.72 -23.30 12.50
C LEU A 247 6.47 -21.93 13.19
N ALA A 248 5.97 -21.93 14.43
CA ALA A 248 5.79 -20.69 15.19
C ALA A 248 7.13 -19.96 15.42
N VAL A 249 8.18 -20.70 15.75
CA VAL A 249 9.55 -20.17 15.88
C VAL A 249 10.05 -19.63 14.54
N ALA A 250 9.83 -20.36 13.45
CA ALA A 250 10.19 -19.89 12.11
C ALA A 250 9.47 -18.58 11.73
N LEU A 251 8.20 -18.40 12.13
CA LEU A 251 7.43 -17.17 11.90
C LEU A 251 7.93 -15.98 12.73
N VAL A 252 8.46 -16.21 13.94
CA VAL A 252 9.15 -15.17 14.72
C VAL A 252 10.40 -14.69 14.00
N LEU A 253 11.15 -15.61 13.40
CA LEU A 253 12.38 -15.32 12.65
C LEU A 253 12.14 -14.83 11.22
N ASN A 254 10.88 -14.65 10.79
CA ASN A 254 10.48 -14.34 9.41
C ASN A 254 11.02 -15.33 8.35
N LEU A 255 11.35 -16.55 8.77
CA LEU A 255 11.98 -17.56 7.91
C LEU A 255 11.08 -18.00 6.74
N PRO A 256 9.74 -18.14 6.88
CA PRO A 256 8.87 -18.45 5.75
C PRO A 256 8.83 -17.38 4.67
N ALA A 257 8.99 -16.10 5.05
CA ALA A 257 9.10 -15.01 4.09
C ALA A 257 10.44 -15.06 3.35
N ALA A 258 11.53 -15.39 4.05
CA ALA A 258 12.83 -15.62 3.43
C ALA A 258 12.83 -16.86 2.50
N LEU A 259 12.14 -17.94 2.89
CA LEU A 259 12.03 -19.17 2.10
C LEU A 259 11.11 -18.98 0.88
N GLN A 260 10.01 -18.25 1.01
CA GLN A 260 9.15 -17.89 -0.13
C GLN A 260 9.87 -17.01 -1.16
N ARG A 261 10.83 -16.17 -0.73
CA ARG A 261 11.70 -15.42 -1.64
C ARG A 261 12.80 -16.28 -2.30
N ALA A 262 13.16 -17.40 -1.68
CA ALA A 262 14.20 -18.31 -2.17
C ALA A 262 13.68 -19.46 -3.06
N ILE A 263 12.37 -19.72 -3.09
CA ILE A 263 11.77 -20.75 -3.95
C ILE A 263 11.53 -20.17 -5.35
N PRO A 264 12.04 -20.80 -6.42
CA PRO A 264 11.87 -20.34 -7.80
C PRO A 264 10.41 -20.16 -8.22
N ASP A 265 10.24 -19.15 -9.06
CA ASP A 265 9.06 -18.32 -9.26
C ASP A 265 7.94 -18.95 -10.13
N TYR A 266 7.42 -20.13 -9.76
CA TYR A 266 6.37 -20.77 -10.55
C TYR A 266 5.02 -20.04 -10.45
N THR A 267 4.77 -19.28 -9.38
CA THR A 267 3.55 -18.49 -9.17
C THR A 267 3.58 -17.13 -9.88
N ASN A 268 4.73 -16.46 -10.00
CA ASN A 268 4.81 -15.19 -10.74
C ASN A 268 4.50 -15.38 -12.22
N SER A 269 4.87 -16.51 -12.83
CA SER A 269 4.52 -16.80 -14.24
C SER A 269 3.00 -16.92 -14.50
N LEU A 270 2.22 -17.36 -13.51
CA LEU A 270 0.77 -17.40 -13.54
C LEU A 270 0.15 -16.03 -13.20
N GLN A 271 0.80 -15.29 -12.31
CA GLN A 271 0.41 -13.94 -11.91
C GLN A 271 0.73 -12.90 -13.01
N GLU A 272 1.77 -13.09 -13.81
CA GLU A 272 2.05 -12.35 -15.05
C GLU A 272 1.10 -12.76 -16.18
N LYS A 273 0.69 -14.02 -16.29
CA LYS A 273 -0.29 -14.42 -17.32
C LYS A 273 -1.71 -13.94 -17.04
N VAL A 274 -2.05 -13.68 -15.78
CA VAL A 274 -3.36 -13.16 -15.36
C VAL A 274 -3.32 -11.65 -15.06
N GLY A 275 -2.14 -11.10 -14.72
CA GLY A 275 -1.91 -9.72 -14.31
C GLY A 275 -0.96 -8.92 -15.22
N GLY A 276 -0.43 -9.49 -16.29
CA GLY A 276 0.59 -8.89 -17.17
C GLY A 276 0.02 -8.26 -18.44
N GLY A 277 -0.93 -7.34 -18.27
CA GLY A 277 -1.18 -6.31 -19.28
C GLY A 277 -0.66 -4.98 -18.76
N GLU A 278 -0.11 -4.11 -19.60
CA GLU A 278 0.16 -2.69 -19.28
C GLU A 278 -1.01 -2.02 -18.51
N GLN A 279 -2.23 -2.48 -18.77
CA GLN A 279 -3.46 -2.07 -18.10
C GLN A 279 -3.51 -2.38 -16.59
N VAL A 280 -2.75 -3.34 -16.07
CA VAL A 280 -2.75 -3.72 -14.65
C VAL A 280 -1.70 -2.91 -13.87
N ARG A 281 -0.54 -2.62 -14.46
CA ARG A 281 0.42 -1.63 -13.90
C ARG A 281 -0.20 -0.24 -13.83
N GLN A 282 -1.05 0.12 -14.80
CA GLN A 282 -1.84 1.36 -14.75
C GLN A 282 -2.95 1.34 -13.68
N LYS A 283 -3.44 0.15 -13.30
CA LYS A 283 -4.49 -0.06 -12.28
C LYS A 283 -3.98 -0.30 -10.86
N LEU A 284 -2.70 -0.64 -10.70
CA LEU A 284 -2.02 -0.80 -9.40
C LEU A 284 -1.26 0.47 -8.97
N ASN A 285 -1.34 1.54 -9.77
CA ASN A 285 -0.74 2.82 -9.42
C ASN A 285 -1.48 3.47 -8.24
N LEU A 286 -0.71 3.95 -7.26
CA LEU A 286 -1.08 4.71 -6.05
C LEU A 286 -1.88 6.01 -6.31
N GLY A 287 -2.37 6.23 -7.52
CA GLY A 287 -3.22 7.35 -7.91
C GLY A 287 -4.70 7.08 -7.69
N GLY A 288 -5.09 7.08 -6.41
CA GLY A 288 -6.42 7.41 -5.91
C GLY A 288 -7.55 6.40 -6.17
N ILE A 289 -8.06 5.83 -5.09
CA ILE A 289 -9.36 5.13 -5.07
C ILE A 289 -10.42 6.06 -5.66
N VAL A 290 -11.16 5.59 -6.68
CA VAL A 290 -12.27 6.35 -7.27
C VAL A 290 -13.45 6.33 -6.30
N THR A 291 -13.83 7.49 -5.81
CA THR A 291 -14.96 7.74 -4.92
C THR A 291 -15.99 8.63 -5.61
N ASP A 292 -17.17 8.80 -5.03
CA ASP A 292 -18.17 9.72 -5.57
C ASP A 292 -17.72 11.18 -5.52
N GLN A 293 -16.79 11.54 -4.62
CA GLN A 293 -16.23 12.90 -4.53
C GLN A 293 -15.21 13.23 -5.62
N ASN A 294 -14.51 12.24 -6.19
CA ASN A 294 -13.36 12.48 -7.07
C ASN A 294 -13.49 11.85 -8.48
N ARG A 295 -14.62 11.17 -8.77
CA ARG A 295 -14.85 10.52 -10.06
C ARG A 295 -14.81 11.49 -11.22
N GLN A 296 -15.29 12.72 -11.02
CA GLN A 296 -15.37 13.74 -12.09
C GLN A 296 -14.03 14.42 -12.38
N LEU A 297 -12.99 14.23 -11.54
CA LEU A 297 -11.66 14.80 -11.80
C LEU A 297 -11.07 14.32 -13.13
N SER A 298 -11.43 13.12 -13.60
CA SER A 298 -11.00 12.60 -14.90
C SER A 298 -11.65 13.29 -16.11
N ASN A 299 -12.58 14.24 -15.89
CA ASN A 299 -13.11 15.07 -16.95
C ASN A 299 -12.14 16.20 -17.33
N CYS A 300 -11.17 16.52 -16.47
CA CYS A 300 -10.10 17.48 -16.78
C CYS A 300 -8.98 16.78 -17.52
N SER A 301 -8.40 17.46 -18.50
CA SER A 301 -7.11 17.13 -19.07
C SER A 301 -5.97 17.74 -18.25
N ASN A 302 -4.77 17.17 -18.36
CA ASN A 302 -3.59 17.70 -17.68
C ASN A 302 -3.10 18.98 -18.37
N GLY A 303 -3.07 20.10 -17.66
CA GLY A 303 -2.52 21.37 -18.16
C GLY A 303 -3.36 22.03 -19.25
N ALA A 304 -4.68 21.85 -19.22
CA ALA A 304 -5.58 22.43 -20.23
C ALA A 304 -5.41 23.95 -20.32
N SER A 305 -5.34 24.50 -21.55
CA SER A 305 -5.19 25.94 -21.78
C SER A 305 -6.48 26.75 -21.61
N GLN A 306 -7.60 26.06 -21.36
CA GLN A 306 -8.94 26.63 -21.16
C GLN A 306 -9.57 25.99 -19.92
N LEU A 307 -10.51 26.71 -19.30
CA LEU A 307 -11.25 26.20 -18.14
C LEU A 307 -12.14 25.00 -18.53
N GLU A 308 -11.99 23.90 -17.82
CA GLU A 308 -12.80 22.69 -17.94
C GLU A 308 -13.78 22.59 -16.76
N ASN A 309 -14.60 21.53 -16.67
CA ASN A 309 -15.46 21.28 -15.52
C ASN A 309 -15.31 19.83 -15.04
N CYS A 310 -14.74 19.69 -13.85
CA CYS A 310 -14.23 18.42 -13.33
C CYS A 310 -14.89 18.05 -12.02
N GLY A 311 -16.08 18.62 -11.81
CA GLY A 311 -16.90 18.39 -10.63
C GLY A 311 -16.48 19.20 -9.41
N PRO A 312 -17.19 19.02 -8.29
CA PRO A 312 -16.85 19.69 -7.04
C PRO A 312 -15.46 19.27 -6.56
N ALA A 313 -14.75 20.20 -5.94
CA ALA A 313 -13.47 19.91 -5.29
C ALA A 313 -13.66 18.83 -4.20
N PRO A 314 -12.86 17.75 -4.20
CA PRO A 314 -12.86 16.78 -3.11
C PRO A 314 -12.45 17.42 -1.78
N ASP A 315 -12.90 16.87 -0.65
CA ASP A 315 -12.52 17.38 0.66
C ASP A 315 -11.03 17.15 0.97
N LEU A 316 -10.44 18.04 1.77
CA LEU A 316 -9.16 17.83 2.43
C LEU A 316 -9.37 16.89 3.62
N LYS A 317 -8.85 15.66 3.55
CA LYS A 317 -9.13 14.57 4.50
C LYS A 317 -7.93 14.25 5.36
N ASN A 318 -8.19 13.99 6.65
CA ASN A 318 -7.22 13.52 7.64
C ASN A 318 -5.90 14.32 7.67
N ILE A 319 -6.00 15.65 7.52
CA ILE A 319 -4.84 16.54 7.63
C ILE A 319 -4.31 16.48 9.07
N ALA A 320 -3.03 16.15 9.22
CA ALA A 320 -2.40 15.91 10.52
C ALA A 320 -2.23 17.21 11.31
N ALA A 321 -1.84 18.29 10.64
CA ALA A 321 -1.72 19.62 11.21
C ALA A 321 -1.82 20.68 10.11
N TRP A 322 -2.09 21.92 10.53
CA TRP A 322 -2.12 23.09 9.66
C TRP A 322 -1.06 24.09 10.09
N LEU A 323 -0.39 24.69 9.11
CA LEU A 323 0.56 25.79 9.31
C LEU A 323 0.05 27.02 8.56
N ASN A 324 0.56 28.20 8.91
CA ASN A 324 0.20 29.48 8.27
C ASN A 324 -1.32 29.77 8.27
N THR A 325 -2.03 29.31 9.29
CA THR A 325 -3.46 29.59 9.51
C THR A 325 -3.66 30.23 10.88
N PRO A 326 -4.74 31.02 11.09
CA PRO A 326 -5.02 31.62 12.39
C PRO A 326 -5.12 30.56 13.51
N GLY A 327 -4.10 30.51 14.37
CA GLY A 327 -3.99 29.54 15.46
C GLY A 327 -3.81 28.10 15.01
N ASN A 328 -3.24 27.86 13.82
CA ASN A 328 -3.02 26.53 13.24
C ASN A 328 -4.31 25.70 13.11
N LYS A 329 -5.43 26.38 12.86
CA LYS A 329 -6.75 25.76 12.75
C LYS A 329 -7.02 25.23 11.33
N PRO A 330 -7.77 24.13 11.19
CA PRO A 330 -8.14 23.60 9.89
C PRO A 330 -8.95 24.56 9.03
N VAL A 331 -8.71 24.53 7.71
CA VAL A 331 -9.48 25.26 6.70
C VAL A 331 -10.42 24.29 5.98
N ASP A 332 -11.72 24.56 6.00
CA ASP A 332 -12.72 23.83 5.21
C ASP A 332 -12.90 24.52 3.85
N LEU A 333 -12.77 23.80 2.74
CA LEU A 333 -12.99 24.32 1.39
C LEU A 333 -14.38 24.94 1.20
N ARG A 334 -15.38 24.49 1.96
CA ARG A 334 -16.72 25.09 1.94
C ARG A 334 -16.74 26.50 2.50
N SER A 335 -15.86 26.81 3.46
CA SER A 335 -15.74 28.17 4.00
C SER A 335 -15.09 29.14 3.02
N LEU A 336 -14.41 28.63 1.98
CA LEU A 336 -13.77 29.40 0.92
C LEU A 336 -14.68 29.64 -0.30
N ARG A 337 -15.95 29.21 -0.26
CA ARG A 337 -16.91 29.51 -1.34
C ARG A 337 -17.02 31.02 -1.54
N GLY A 338 -17.03 31.44 -2.81
CA GLY A 338 -16.92 32.84 -3.21
C GLY A 338 -15.49 33.25 -3.62
N LYS A 339 -14.45 32.58 -3.13
CA LYS A 339 -13.06 32.80 -3.55
C LYS A 339 -12.64 31.83 -4.65
N VAL A 340 -11.67 32.22 -5.46
CA VAL A 340 -10.91 31.28 -6.30
C VAL A 340 -9.86 30.61 -5.43
N VAL A 341 -9.75 29.28 -5.48
CA VAL A 341 -8.83 28.51 -4.63
C VAL A 341 -7.88 27.69 -5.48
N LEU A 342 -6.58 27.73 -5.17
CA LEU A 342 -5.57 26.86 -5.73
C LEU A 342 -5.12 25.85 -4.67
N ILE A 343 -5.21 24.56 -4.97
CA ILE A 343 -4.60 23.49 -4.18
C ILE A 343 -3.26 23.15 -4.81
N ASP A 344 -2.17 23.34 -4.08
CA ASP A 344 -0.81 23.05 -4.53
C ASP A 344 -0.22 21.88 -3.73
N PHE A 345 0.02 20.76 -4.38
CA PHE A 345 0.66 19.59 -3.78
C PHE A 345 2.18 19.70 -3.91
N TRP A 346 2.87 19.69 -2.77
CA TRP A 346 4.30 19.90 -2.72
C TRP A 346 4.97 19.04 -1.63
N ALA A 347 6.30 18.94 -1.72
CA ALA A 347 7.19 18.40 -0.70
C ALA A 347 8.39 19.33 -0.61
N TYR A 348 8.91 19.60 0.59
CA TYR A 348 9.92 20.65 0.73
C TYR A 348 11.29 20.27 0.15
N SER A 349 11.63 18.97 0.10
CA SER A 349 12.91 18.51 -0.47
C SER A 349 12.86 18.31 -2.00
N CYS A 350 11.66 18.38 -2.60
CA CYS A 350 11.43 18.23 -4.04
C CYS A 350 11.90 19.48 -4.82
N ILE A 351 12.95 19.35 -5.64
CA ILE A 351 13.52 20.49 -6.37
C ILE A 351 12.53 21.13 -7.36
N ASN A 352 11.70 20.31 -8.01
CA ASN A 352 10.68 20.80 -8.94
C ASN A 352 9.66 21.68 -8.21
N CYS A 353 9.32 21.31 -6.98
CA CYS A 353 8.44 22.06 -6.11
C CYS A 353 9.11 23.37 -5.67
N GLN A 354 10.38 23.33 -5.26
CA GLN A 354 11.14 24.53 -4.88
C GLN A 354 11.22 25.56 -6.02
N ARG A 355 11.28 25.13 -7.29
CA ARG A 355 11.24 26.03 -8.46
C ARG A 355 9.84 26.55 -8.78
N ALA A 356 8.79 25.76 -8.54
CA ALA A 356 7.40 26.16 -8.78
C ALA A 356 6.85 27.11 -7.71
N ILE A 357 7.21 26.91 -6.44
CA ILE A 357 6.66 27.65 -5.29
C ILE A 357 6.80 29.19 -5.41
N PRO A 358 7.90 29.77 -5.92
CA PRO A 358 7.99 31.21 -6.16
C PRO A 358 6.87 31.76 -7.05
N HIS A 359 6.42 31.01 -8.06
CA HIS A 359 5.28 31.40 -8.90
C HIS A 359 3.97 31.37 -8.09
N VAL A 360 3.74 30.31 -7.33
CA VAL A 360 2.55 30.15 -6.49
C VAL A 360 2.45 31.23 -5.41
N GLU A 361 3.55 31.51 -4.71
CA GLU A 361 3.64 32.58 -3.72
C GLU A 361 3.46 33.97 -4.36
N GLY A 362 4.01 34.15 -5.57
CA GLY A 362 3.79 35.36 -6.38
C GLY A 362 2.30 35.58 -6.69
N TRP A 363 1.59 34.55 -7.16
CA TRP A 363 0.15 34.60 -7.41
C TRP A 363 -0.64 34.86 -6.13
N TYR A 364 -0.30 34.18 -5.03
CA TYR A 364 -0.96 34.38 -3.75
C TYR A 364 -0.85 35.84 -3.30
N ARG A 365 0.36 36.41 -3.32
CA ARG A 365 0.58 37.81 -2.95
C ARG A 365 -0.14 38.79 -3.88
N ALA A 366 -0.14 38.52 -5.18
CA ALA A 366 -0.75 39.41 -6.17
C ALA A 366 -2.28 39.42 -6.11
N TYR A 367 -2.90 38.27 -5.79
CA TYR A 367 -4.34 38.08 -5.99
C TYR A 367 -5.15 37.85 -4.71
N LYS A 368 -4.54 37.59 -3.55
CA LYS A 368 -5.29 37.26 -2.32
C LYS A 368 -6.34 38.31 -1.92
N ASP A 369 -6.03 39.59 -2.15
CA ASP A 369 -6.84 40.73 -1.75
C ASP A 369 -7.65 41.34 -2.92
N THR A 370 -7.68 40.69 -4.11
CA THR A 370 -8.40 41.21 -5.28
C THR A 370 -9.85 40.74 -5.34
N GLY A 371 -10.78 41.69 -5.48
CA GLY A 371 -12.22 41.39 -5.62
C GLY A 371 -12.76 40.52 -4.48
N ARG A 372 -13.30 39.34 -4.81
CA ARG A 372 -13.77 38.34 -3.84
C ARG A 372 -12.64 37.56 -3.15
N GLY A 373 -11.40 37.67 -3.65
CA GLY A 373 -10.19 37.07 -3.10
C GLY A 373 -9.73 35.80 -3.81
N PHE A 374 -8.43 35.56 -3.74
CA PHE A 374 -7.74 34.33 -4.13
C PHE A 374 -7.18 33.64 -2.89
N GLU A 375 -7.25 32.32 -2.82
CA GLU A 375 -6.69 31.54 -1.72
C GLU A 375 -5.80 30.44 -2.26
N VAL A 376 -4.69 30.17 -1.58
CA VAL A 376 -3.83 29.02 -1.88
C VAL A 376 -3.80 28.11 -0.66
N ILE A 377 -3.92 26.80 -0.88
CA ILE A 377 -3.64 25.80 0.15
C ILE A 377 -2.54 24.89 -0.36
N GLY A 378 -1.36 25.00 0.26
CA GLY A 378 -0.24 24.10 0.03
C GLY A 378 -0.46 22.77 0.76
N VAL A 379 -0.88 21.73 0.05
CA VAL A 379 -1.01 20.38 0.60
C VAL A 379 0.37 19.72 0.59
N HIS A 380 1.07 19.82 1.72
CA HIS A 380 2.36 19.17 1.89
C HIS A 380 2.14 17.67 2.07
N THR A 381 2.42 16.90 1.01
CA THR A 381 2.38 15.44 1.05
C THR A 381 3.82 14.93 1.03
N PRO A 382 4.29 14.28 2.10
CA PRO A 382 5.69 13.89 2.22
C PRO A 382 6.06 12.85 1.16
N GLU A 383 7.23 12.97 0.56
CA GLU A 383 7.86 11.92 -0.24
C GLU A 383 8.68 10.98 0.65
N TYR A 384 9.34 11.53 1.67
CA TYR A 384 10.20 10.80 2.61
C TYR A 384 9.68 10.86 4.05
N ALA A 385 10.11 9.92 4.89
CA ALA A 385 9.69 9.85 6.29
C ALA A 385 10.07 11.12 7.08
N PHE A 386 11.23 11.71 6.80
CA PHE A 386 11.68 12.94 7.48
C PHE A 386 10.80 14.15 7.16
N GLU A 387 10.03 14.12 6.07
CA GLU A 387 9.13 15.21 5.68
C GLU A 387 7.80 15.16 6.43
N LYS A 388 7.53 14.09 7.20
CA LYS A 388 6.38 14.03 8.13
C LYS A 388 6.59 14.88 9.38
N VAL A 389 7.84 15.27 9.67
CA VAL A 389 8.19 16.02 10.86
C VAL A 389 7.80 17.48 10.66
N THR A 390 6.81 17.95 11.42
CA THR A 390 6.25 19.31 11.31
C THR A 390 7.32 20.41 11.32
N ALA A 391 8.29 20.33 12.23
CA ALA A 391 9.36 21.33 12.33
C ALA A 391 10.24 21.42 11.08
N ASN A 392 10.44 20.30 10.36
CA ASN A 392 11.18 20.30 9.10
C ASN A 392 10.38 21.01 8.00
N VAL A 393 9.06 20.77 7.96
CA VAL A 393 8.17 21.44 7.01
C VAL A 393 8.06 22.94 7.29
N GLU A 394 7.95 23.33 8.57
CA GLU A 394 7.95 24.75 8.98
C GLU A 394 9.23 25.46 8.51
N LYS A 395 10.39 24.84 8.72
CA LYS A 395 11.67 25.38 8.24
C LYS A 395 11.70 25.46 6.71
N GLY A 396 11.36 24.38 6.01
CA GLY A 396 11.35 24.36 4.54
C GLY A 396 10.39 25.38 3.94
N ALA A 397 9.20 25.54 4.53
CA ALA A 397 8.24 26.57 4.14
C ALA A 397 8.79 27.98 4.34
N ALA A 398 9.49 28.24 5.46
CA ALA A 398 10.13 29.51 5.73
C ALA A 398 11.27 29.81 4.74
N ASP A 399 12.13 28.81 4.45
CA ASP A 399 13.24 28.93 3.49
C ASP A 399 12.73 29.22 2.07
N LEU A 400 11.56 28.69 1.71
CA LEU A 400 10.87 28.94 0.43
C LEU A 400 9.96 30.18 0.43
N GLY A 401 9.84 30.87 1.56
CA GLY A 401 9.04 32.09 1.69
C GLY A 401 7.53 31.89 1.56
N ILE A 402 7.03 30.69 1.86
CA ILE A 402 5.60 30.34 1.77
C ILE A 402 4.82 31.05 2.87
N THR A 403 3.84 31.87 2.48
CA THR A 403 2.97 32.59 3.43
C THR A 403 1.51 32.16 3.42
N TYR A 404 1.11 31.36 2.42
CA TYR A 404 -0.24 30.79 2.35
C TYR A 404 -0.43 29.59 3.30
N PRO A 405 -1.68 29.24 3.64
CA PRO A 405 -2.03 28.06 4.43
C PRO A 405 -1.38 26.76 3.93
N ILE A 406 -0.85 25.96 4.87
CA ILE A 406 -0.24 24.65 4.57
C ILE A 406 -1.01 23.56 5.32
N ALA A 407 -1.37 22.49 4.61
CA ALA A 407 -2.01 21.31 5.15
C ALA A 407 -1.04 20.11 5.12
N LEU A 408 -0.70 19.54 6.28
CA LEU A 408 0.21 18.39 6.37
C LEU A 408 -0.54 17.07 6.11
N ASP A 409 -0.42 16.53 4.90
CA ASP A 409 -1.05 15.26 4.49
C ASP A 409 -0.14 14.04 4.74
N ASN A 410 0.28 13.88 6.00
CA ASN A 410 1.23 12.81 6.40
C ASN A 410 0.71 11.38 6.15
N GLY A 411 -0.60 11.23 5.99
CA GLY A 411 -1.28 9.96 5.72
C GLY A 411 -1.71 9.76 4.26
N TYR A 412 -1.32 10.66 3.34
CA TYR A 412 -1.71 10.64 1.92
C TYR A 412 -3.23 10.59 1.68
N SER A 413 -4.03 11.01 2.67
CA SER A 413 -5.49 10.91 2.60
C SER A 413 -6.05 11.92 1.61
N THR A 414 -5.51 13.14 1.60
CA THR A 414 -5.90 14.19 0.65
C THR A 414 -5.32 13.91 -0.73
N TRP A 415 -4.04 13.53 -0.82
CA TRP A 415 -3.38 13.07 -2.05
C TRP A 415 -4.20 11.99 -2.76
N THR A 416 -4.60 10.96 -2.01
CA THR A 416 -5.42 9.86 -2.53
C THR A 416 -6.81 10.34 -2.94
N ASN A 417 -7.44 11.23 -2.14
CA ASN A 417 -8.77 11.76 -2.43
C ASN A 417 -8.78 12.63 -3.71
N TYR A 418 -7.71 13.40 -3.94
CA TYR A 418 -7.51 14.19 -5.17
C TYR A 418 -6.98 13.37 -6.35
N ARG A 419 -6.72 12.07 -6.14
CA ARG A 419 -6.16 11.15 -7.14
C ARG A 419 -4.82 11.64 -7.71
N ASN A 420 -4.06 12.38 -6.91
CA ASN A 420 -2.77 12.92 -7.32
C ASN A 420 -1.73 11.80 -7.48
N ARG A 421 -0.69 12.09 -8.27
CA ARG A 421 0.39 11.16 -8.62
C ARG A 421 1.76 11.84 -8.72
N TYR A 422 1.83 13.16 -8.64
CA TYR A 422 3.03 13.92 -8.98
C TYR A 422 3.29 15.05 -7.99
N TRP A 423 4.57 15.40 -7.87
CA TRP A 423 5.06 16.60 -7.21
C TRP A 423 5.82 17.46 -8.24
N PRO A 424 5.50 18.75 -8.40
CA PRO A 424 4.30 19.43 -7.88
C PRO A 424 3.02 19.01 -8.63
N ALA A 425 1.86 19.34 -8.07
CA ALA A 425 0.58 19.23 -8.76
C ALA A 425 -0.41 20.29 -8.26
N GLU A 426 -1.15 20.88 -9.19
CA GLU A 426 -2.04 22.01 -8.92
C GLU A 426 -3.49 21.69 -9.34
N TYR A 427 -4.44 22.07 -8.50
CA TYR A 427 -5.88 21.97 -8.79
C TYR A 427 -6.53 23.34 -8.55
N LEU A 428 -7.02 23.95 -9.61
CA LEU A 428 -7.66 25.26 -9.57
C LEU A 428 -9.18 25.10 -9.44
N ILE A 429 -9.74 25.78 -8.44
CA ILE A 429 -11.13 25.69 -8.01
C ILE A 429 -11.77 27.07 -8.14
N ASP A 430 -12.95 27.14 -8.76
CA ASP A 430 -13.70 28.39 -8.88
C ASP A 430 -14.48 28.79 -7.61
N ALA A 431 -15.11 29.96 -7.63
CA ALA A 431 -15.91 30.49 -6.54
C ALA A 431 -17.10 29.59 -6.12
N HIS A 432 -17.57 28.70 -6.99
CA HIS A 432 -18.62 27.74 -6.69
C HIS A 432 -18.07 26.44 -6.08
N GLY A 433 -16.74 26.30 -6.01
CA GLY A 433 -16.05 25.13 -5.50
C GLY A 433 -15.94 23.99 -6.50
N VAL A 434 -15.99 24.30 -7.80
CA VAL A 434 -15.83 23.33 -8.88
C VAL A 434 -14.38 23.37 -9.36
N VAL A 435 -13.76 22.21 -9.57
CA VAL A 435 -12.43 22.10 -10.16
C VAL A 435 -12.52 22.45 -11.64
N ARG A 436 -11.73 23.44 -12.07
CA ARG A 436 -11.75 23.99 -13.42
C ARG A 436 -10.46 23.78 -14.20
N HIS A 437 -9.38 23.43 -13.52
CA HIS A 437 -8.09 23.12 -14.15
C HIS A 437 -7.26 22.22 -13.23
N ILE A 438 -6.54 21.26 -13.82
CA ILE A 438 -5.62 20.36 -13.12
C ILE A 438 -4.29 20.38 -13.89
N LYS A 439 -3.19 20.56 -13.17
CA LYS A 439 -1.84 20.53 -13.74
C LYS A 439 -0.96 19.59 -12.92
N PHE A 440 -0.30 18.66 -13.59
CA PHE A 440 0.69 17.76 -13.02
C PHE A 440 2.07 18.11 -13.54
N GLY A 441 3.03 18.23 -12.62
CA GLY A 441 4.41 18.56 -12.94
C GLY A 441 4.69 20.06 -12.93
N GLU A 442 5.97 20.37 -13.11
CA GLU A 442 6.52 21.72 -13.14
C GLU A 442 6.31 22.39 -14.51
N GLY A 443 6.09 23.72 -14.50
CA GLY A 443 5.97 24.53 -15.72
C GLY A 443 4.56 25.06 -15.99
N ASP A 444 4.39 25.58 -17.22
CA ASP A 444 3.15 26.16 -17.76
C ASP A 444 2.48 27.18 -16.80
N TYR A 445 3.31 27.98 -16.14
CA TYR A 445 2.89 28.98 -15.15
C TYR A 445 1.99 30.05 -15.78
N ASP A 446 2.31 30.49 -17.00
CA ASP A 446 1.52 31.47 -17.75
C ASP A 446 0.11 30.97 -18.06
N VAL A 447 -0.03 29.68 -18.37
CA VAL A 447 -1.33 29.03 -18.60
C VAL A 447 -2.16 29.09 -17.33
N THR A 448 -1.60 28.60 -16.23
CA THR A 448 -2.29 28.53 -14.94
C THR A 448 -2.70 29.93 -14.46
N GLU A 449 -1.81 30.90 -14.56
CA GLU A 449 -2.07 32.28 -14.15
C GLU A 449 -3.18 32.93 -14.98
N ARG A 450 -3.20 32.73 -16.31
CA ARG A 450 -4.31 33.22 -17.14
C ARG A 450 -5.66 32.67 -16.67
N LEU A 451 -5.71 31.39 -16.31
CA LEU A 451 -6.93 30.76 -15.81
C LEU A 451 -7.32 31.26 -14.41
N ILE A 452 -6.35 31.51 -13.52
CA ILE A 452 -6.58 32.17 -12.23
C ILE A 452 -7.24 33.54 -12.45
N ARG A 453 -6.65 34.37 -13.32
CA ARG A 453 -7.16 35.72 -13.63
C ARG A 453 -8.55 35.68 -14.26
N GLN A 454 -8.82 34.70 -15.13
CA GLN A 454 -10.14 34.48 -15.71
C GLN A 454 -11.15 34.14 -14.62
N LEU A 455 -10.86 33.20 -13.73
CA LEU A 455 -11.77 32.83 -12.63
C LEU A 455 -12.00 33.97 -11.62
N LEU A 456 -10.99 34.80 -11.37
CA LEU A 456 -11.15 35.97 -10.50
C LEU A 456 -12.10 36.99 -11.14
N THR A 457 -12.01 37.19 -12.45
CA THR A 457 -12.93 38.05 -13.20
C THR A 457 -14.33 37.46 -13.27
N ASP A 458 -14.46 36.14 -13.43
CA ASP A 458 -15.76 35.45 -13.42
C ASP A 458 -16.43 35.54 -12.03
N ALA A 459 -15.65 35.49 -10.95
CA ALA A 459 -16.14 35.60 -9.58
C ALA A 459 -16.53 37.05 -9.20
N ASP A 460 -15.83 38.04 -9.77
CA ASP A 460 -16.09 39.46 -9.60
C ASP A 460 -15.78 40.24 -10.90
N PRO A 461 -16.78 40.46 -11.77
CA PRO A 461 -16.58 41.16 -13.04
C PRO A 461 -16.08 42.61 -12.91
N GLY A 462 -16.17 43.21 -11.70
CA GLY A 462 -15.68 44.54 -11.41
C GLY A 462 -14.25 44.59 -10.87
N ALA A 463 -13.62 43.44 -10.60
CA ALA A 463 -12.31 43.37 -9.98
C ALA A 463 -11.21 43.92 -10.90
N LYS A 464 -10.39 44.84 -10.37
CA LYS A 464 -9.19 45.32 -11.04
C LYS A 464 -8.01 44.45 -10.63
N LEU A 465 -7.55 43.59 -11.54
CA LEU A 465 -6.39 42.75 -11.31
C LEU A 465 -5.09 43.52 -11.60
N PRO A 466 -4.01 43.32 -10.82
CA PRO A 466 -2.69 43.84 -11.17
C PRO A 466 -2.20 43.22 -12.49
N PRO A 467 -1.08 43.68 -13.06
CA PRO A 467 -0.38 42.97 -14.13
C PRO A 467 -0.10 41.51 -13.76
N ALA A 468 0.13 40.66 -14.76
CA ALA A 468 0.56 39.28 -14.51
C ALA A 468 1.90 39.27 -13.75
N VAL A 469 2.09 38.26 -12.91
CA VAL A 469 3.26 38.12 -12.06
C VAL A 469 4.47 37.79 -12.94
N ASP A 470 5.48 38.66 -12.87
CA ASP A 470 6.75 38.48 -13.58
C ASP A 470 7.71 37.66 -12.70
N SER A 471 7.54 36.34 -12.71
CA SER A 471 8.47 35.39 -12.09
C SER A 471 9.23 34.64 -13.18
N PRO A 472 10.57 34.57 -13.12
CA PRO A 472 11.37 33.91 -14.15
C PRO A 472 11.05 32.42 -14.19
N ASP A 473 10.60 31.92 -15.36
CA ASP A 473 10.41 30.49 -15.59
C ASP A 473 11.77 29.80 -15.71
N LEU A 474 12.20 29.16 -14.63
CA LEU A 474 13.44 28.39 -14.55
C LEU A 474 13.24 26.89 -14.86
N THR A 475 12.07 26.50 -15.39
CA THR A 475 11.77 25.10 -15.69
C THR A 475 12.77 24.54 -16.72
N PRO A 476 13.43 23.41 -16.44
CA PRO A 476 14.31 22.78 -17.42
C PRO A 476 13.55 22.42 -18.71
N LYS A 477 13.91 23.04 -19.84
CA LYS A 477 13.26 22.80 -21.15
C LYS A 477 13.81 21.57 -21.88
N GLN A 478 14.99 21.07 -21.47
CA GLN A 478 15.67 19.94 -22.09
C GLN A 478 15.49 18.69 -21.22
N HIS A 479 15.55 17.51 -21.84
CA HIS A 479 15.48 16.25 -21.11
C HIS A 479 16.60 16.18 -20.08
N THR A 480 16.27 15.94 -18.82
CA THR A 480 17.23 15.69 -17.74
C THR A 480 17.18 14.22 -17.32
N THR A 481 18.20 13.76 -16.61
CA THR A 481 18.15 12.46 -15.93
C THR A 481 16.87 12.38 -15.07
N PRO A 482 16.13 11.25 -15.11
CA PRO A 482 15.03 11.02 -14.18
C PRO A 482 15.52 11.04 -12.73
N GLU A 483 14.64 11.36 -11.77
CA GLU A 483 15.03 11.33 -10.35
C GLU A 483 15.63 9.96 -9.98
N THR A 484 16.83 10.02 -9.39
CA THR A 484 17.62 8.83 -9.06
C THR A 484 17.38 8.48 -7.60
N TYR A 485 16.44 7.58 -7.32
CA TYR A 485 16.16 7.11 -5.97
C TYR A 485 17.14 6.04 -5.50
N LEU A 486 17.57 6.13 -4.23
CA LEU A 486 18.41 5.12 -3.58
C LEU A 486 17.61 4.19 -2.65
N GLY A 487 16.32 4.45 -2.45
CA GLY A 487 15.46 3.55 -1.68
C GLY A 487 15.18 2.26 -2.46
N VAL A 488 15.33 1.10 -1.81
CA VAL A 488 15.21 -0.24 -2.43
C VAL A 488 13.91 -0.42 -3.21
N GLY A 489 12.79 0.11 -2.71
CA GLY A 489 11.48 -0.01 -3.38
C GLY A 489 11.22 0.99 -4.52
N LYS A 490 12.08 2.00 -4.71
CA LYS A 490 11.92 3.07 -5.71
C LYS A 490 13.05 3.13 -6.74
N VAL A 491 14.15 2.40 -6.52
CA VAL A 491 15.32 2.41 -7.40
C VAL A 491 14.94 1.96 -8.81
N VAL A 492 15.36 2.73 -9.82
CA VAL A 492 15.06 2.44 -11.25
C VAL A 492 16.28 2.41 -12.14
N ASN A 493 17.38 3.06 -11.73
CA ASN A 493 18.57 3.28 -12.55
C ASN A 493 19.88 2.94 -11.80
N TYR A 494 19.81 1.97 -10.87
CA TYR A 494 21.02 1.35 -10.33
C TYR A 494 21.64 0.43 -11.38
N ALA A 495 22.92 0.66 -11.68
CA ALA A 495 23.67 -0.09 -12.68
C ALA A 495 25.01 -0.63 -12.16
N GLY A 496 25.17 -0.73 -10.83
CA GLY A 496 26.36 -1.34 -10.23
C GLY A 496 26.46 -2.87 -10.41
N GLY A 497 25.37 -3.51 -10.84
CA GLY A 497 25.28 -4.96 -10.96
C GLY A 497 25.08 -5.66 -9.61
N GLY A 498 24.61 -6.91 -9.64
CA GLY A 498 24.28 -7.65 -8.41
C GLY A 498 22.92 -7.30 -7.82
N MET A 499 22.67 -7.76 -6.59
CA MET A 499 21.40 -7.52 -5.87
C MET A 499 21.43 -6.15 -5.19
N TYR A 500 20.33 -5.40 -5.32
CA TYR A 500 20.08 -4.14 -4.63
C TYR A 500 18.89 -4.33 -3.68
N ASP A 501 19.14 -4.99 -2.55
CA ASP A 501 18.13 -5.34 -1.56
C ASP A 501 18.41 -4.69 -0.20
N GLU A 502 17.39 -4.66 0.66
CA GLU A 502 17.51 -4.12 2.02
C GLU A 502 18.60 -4.84 2.84
N GLY A 503 19.30 -4.08 3.68
CA GLY A 503 20.34 -4.59 4.58
C GLY A 503 21.72 -4.01 4.30
N THR A 504 22.74 -4.57 4.95
CA THR A 504 24.13 -4.12 4.81
C THR A 504 24.89 -4.97 3.81
N ALA A 505 25.51 -4.34 2.82
CA ALA A 505 26.34 -5.00 1.82
C ALA A 505 27.52 -4.10 1.42
N THR A 506 28.56 -4.72 0.86
CA THR A 506 29.69 -4.01 0.26
C THR A 506 29.53 -4.05 -1.25
N PHE A 507 29.62 -2.88 -1.88
CA PHE A 507 29.46 -2.71 -3.31
C PHE A 507 30.80 -2.36 -3.96
N SER A 508 30.87 -2.53 -5.27
CA SER A 508 31.99 -2.14 -6.11
C SER A 508 31.47 -1.58 -7.43
N TYR A 509 32.18 -0.60 -7.99
CA TYR A 509 31.80 -0.05 -9.29
C TYR A 509 31.91 -1.08 -10.41
N PRO A 510 30.99 -1.01 -11.40
CA PRO A 510 31.08 -1.83 -12.60
C PRO A 510 32.24 -1.34 -13.48
N PRO A 511 32.75 -2.16 -14.43
CA PRO A 511 33.78 -1.72 -15.38
C PRO A 511 33.36 -0.52 -16.25
N SER A 512 32.05 -0.37 -16.48
CA SER A 512 31.47 0.75 -17.20
C SER A 512 30.08 1.05 -16.65
N LEU A 513 29.84 2.30 -16.27
CA LEU A 513 28.54 2.77 -15.82
C LEU A 513 27.74 3.29 -17.04
N PRO A 514 26.48 2.86 -17.28
CA PRO A 514 25.62 3.43 -18.32
C PRO A 514 25.29 4.91 -18.06
N ALA A 515 24.76 5.60 -19.07
CA ALA A 515 24.22 6.95 -18.90
C ALA A 515 23.00 6.94 -17.96
N ASP A 516 22.71 8.09 -17.33
CA ASP A 516 21.53 8.29 -16.47
C ASP A 516 21.38 7.25 -15.35
N SER A 517 22.50 6.76 -14.84
CA SER A 517 22.58 5.62 -13.91
C SER A 517 23.60 5.87 -12.82
N PHE A 518 23.44 5.16 -11.69
CA PHE A 518 24.38 5.23 -10.58
C PHE A 518 24.90 3.85 -10.15
N ALA A 519 26.07 3.84 -9.52
CA ALA A 519 26.63 2.68 -8.84
C ALA A 519 27.15 3.06 -7.46
N LEU A 520 27.27 2.06 -6.59
CA LEU A 520 27.79 2.20 -5.22
C LEU A 520 29.15 1.51 -5.10
N SER A 521 30.01 2.05 -4.25
CA SER A 521 31.27 1.43 -3.84
C SER A 521 31.44 1.55 -2.32
N GLY A 522 32.08 0.55 -1.71
CA GLY A 522 32.27 0.48 -0.27
C GLY A 522 31.06 -0.09 0.49
N PRO A 523 31.07 -0.06 1.84
CA PRO A 523 30.01 -0.65 2.64
C PRO A 523 28.82 0.30 2.80
N TRP A 524 27.63 -0.18 2.47
CA TRP A 524 26.36 0.56 2.53
C TRP A 524 25.32 -0.21 3.32
N SER A 525 24.38 0.51 3.95
CA SER A 525 23.15 -0.03 4.47
C SER A 525 21.98 0.52 3.68
N LEU A 526 21.23 -0.34 3.00
CA LEU A 526 20.09 0.03 2.17
C LEU A 526 18.79 -0.21 2.92
N ASP A 527 17.84 0.70 2.77
CA ASP A 527 16.46 0.53 3.24
C ASP A 527 15.46 1.11 2.20
N TYR A 528 14.18 1.13 2.54
CA TYR A 528 13.15 1.66 1.65
C TYR A 528 13.13 3.20 1.54
N GLN A 529 13.92 3.91 2.35
CA GLN A 529 14.07 5.36 2.29
C GLN A 529 15.29 5.78 1.47
N GLY A 530 16.41 5.07 1.57
CA GLY A 530 17.64 5.43 0.89
C GLY A 530 18.83 4.51 1.21
N ALA A 531 20.03 5.02 0.97
CA ALA A 531 21.30 4.35 1.23
C ALA A 531 22.12 5.10 2.29
N THR A 532 22.52 4.42 3.36
CA THR A 532 23.35 4.98 4.44
C THR A 532 24.79 4.50 4.34
N ALA A 533 25.74 5.46 4.32
CA ALA A 533 27.17 5.19 4.29
C ALA A 533 27.64 4.50 5.59
N ARG A 534 28.36 3.37 5.49
CA ARG A 534 28.86 2.62 6.66
C ARG A 534 30.35 2.80 6.94
N SER A 535 31.10 3.33 5.97
CA SER A 535 32.50 3.74 6.07
C SER A 535 32.69 5.13 5.45
N ASP A 536 33.80 5.79 5.75
CA ASP A 536 34.24 7.00 5.05
C ASP A 536 34.74 6.71 3.62
N ASP A 537 34.92 5.43 3.28
CA ASP A 537 35.20 4.95 1.93
C ASP A 537 33.93 4.71 1.09
N SER A 538 32.74 4.99 1.63
CA SER A 538 31.48 4.77 0.91
C SER A 538 31.31 5.86 -0.16
N SER A 539 31.18 5.44 -1.41
CA SER A 539 31.05 6.37 -2.54
C SER A 539 30.00 5.94 -3.55
N ILE A 540 29.51 6.94 -4.29
CA ILE A 540 28.51 6.82 -5.33
C ILE A 540 29.10 7.39 -6.61
N GLU A 541 29.09 6.62 -7.69
CA GLU A 541 29.37 7.12 -9.03
C GLU A 541 28.05 7.38 -9.74
N LEU A 542 27.90 8.55 -10.35
CA LEU A 542 26.69 8.96 -11.06
C LEU A 542 27.06 9.46 -12.45
N ASN A 543 26.49 8.83 -13.47
CA ASN A 543 26.40 9.38 -14.81
C ASN A 543 25.05 10.08 -14.97
N TYR A 544 25.08 11.34 -15.34
CA TYR A 544 23.88 12.17 -15.42
C TYR A 544 23.89 13.02 -16.70
N HIS A 545 22.73 13.57 -17.02
CA HIS A 545 22.46 14.53 -18.07
C HIS A 545 21.62 15.67 -17.47
N ALA A 546 22.28 16.74 -17.07
CA ALA A 546 21.65 17.89 -16.42
C ALA A 546 22.54 19.13 -16.49
N LYS A 547 21.98 20.30 -16.16
CA LYS A 547 22.77 21.52 -15.95
C LYS A 547 23.22 21.58 -14.48
N ASP A 548 22.27 21.41 -13.58
CA ASP A 548 22.48 21.38 -12.13
C ASP A 548 22.17 19.98 -11.57
N VAL A 549 22.91 19.57 -10.54
CA VAL A 549 22.65 18.32 -9.80
C VAL A 549 22.51 18.63 -8.32
N TYR A 550 21.49 18.05 -7.71
CA TYR A 550 21.17 18.19 -6.31
C TYR A 550 21.14 16.81 -5.64
N LEU A 551 21.58 16.76 -4.40
CA LEU A 551 21.64 15.57 -3.56
C LEU A 551 20.69 15.76 -2.38
N VAL A 552 19.69 14.89 -2.25
CA VAL A 552 18.85 14.83 -1.05
C VAL A 552 19.55 13.95 -0.02
N ALA A 553 20.05 14.56 1.04
CA ALA A 553 20.83 13.88 2.07
C ALA A 553 20.41 14.30 3.49
N GLY A 554 20.63 13.40 4.44
CA GLY A 554 20.37 13.60 5.86
C GLY A 554 21.46 13.03 6.75
N GLY A 555 21.47 13.46 8.01
CA GLY A 555 22.48 13.08 9.00
C GLY A 555 23.42 14.24 9.32
N THR A 556 24.61 13.93 9.82
CA THR A 556 25.64 14.93 10.12
C THR A 556 27.00 14.40 9.66
N GLY A 557 27.68 15.17 8.83
CA GLY A 557 28.93 14.73 8.20
C GLY A 557 29.33 15.61 7.02
N THR A 558 30.17 15.07 6.14
CA THR A 558 30.67 15.77 4.95
C THR A 558 30.41 14.94 3.71
N VAL A 559 29.90 15.61 2.68
CA VAL A 559 29.78 15.07 1.32
C VAL A 559 30.90 15.66 0.48
N THR A 560 31.74 14.81 -0.11
CA THR A 560 32.83 15.23 -1.00
C THR A 560 32.46 14.86 -2.44
N VAL A 561 32.28 15.87 -3.28
CA VAL A 561 31.91 15.72 -4.70
C VAL A 561 33.18 15.85 -5.53
N ILE A 562 33.47 14.85 -6.36
CA ILE A 562 34.61 14.80 -7.25
C ILE A 562 34.08 14.80 -8.69
N ARG A 563 34.45 15.82 -9.45
CA ARG A 563 34.05 15.99 -10.85
C ARG A 563 35.21 16.58 -11.64
N ASP A 564 35.53 16.01 -12.79
CA ASP A 564 36.62 16.48 -13.67
C ASP A 564 37.96 16.67 -12.94
N GLY A 565 38.27 15.78 -11.99
CA GLY A 565 39.48 15.83 -11.15
C GLY A 565 39.46 16.88 -10.03
N LYS A 566 38.39 17.69 -9.92
CA LYS A 566 38.22 18.69 -8.85
C LYS A 566 37.33 18.13 -7.73
N SER A 567 37.79 18.28 -6.49
CA SER A 567 37.04 17.87 -5.30
C SER A 567 36.47 19.07 -4.56
N THR A 568 35.19 18.99 -4.16
CA THR A 568 34.48 20.00 -3.37
C THR A 568 33.82 19.33 -2.18
N ALA A 569 34.10 19.81 -0.97
CA ALA A 569 33.50 19.29 0.26
C ALA A 569 32.33 20.17 0.71
N LEU A 570 31.20 19.54 1.04
CA LEU A 570 29.99 20.18 1.52
C LEU A 570 29.62 19.61 2.90
N PRO A 571 29.58 20.45 3.96
CA PRO A 571 29.11 20.00 5.27
C PRO A 571 27.60 19.78 5.24
N ILE A 572 27.15 18.64 5.76
CA ILE A 572 25.73 18.27 5.88
C ILE A 572 25.36 18.22 7.36
N SER A 573 24.30 18.92 7.72
CA SER A 573 23.75 18.94 9.09
C SER A 573 22.31 19.46 9.08
N GLY A 574 21.58 19.21 10.18
CA GLY A 574 20.21 19.68 10.34
C GLY A 574 19.16 18.76 9.72
N ALA A 575 17.99 19.33 9.39
CA ALA A 575 16.92 18.60 8.74
C ALA A 575 17.36 18.10 7.35
N PRO A 576 17.09 16.83 6.98
CA PRO A 576 17.41 16.34 5.64
C PRO A 576 16.75 17.21 4.56
N THR A 577 17.51 17.59 3.54
CA THR A 577 17.03 18.47 2.46
C THR A 577 17.87 18.28 1.19
N SER A 578 17.50 18.99 0.14
CA SER A 578 18.22 19.05 -1.13
C SER A 578 19.43 19.97 -1.02
N HIS A 579 20.60 19.47 -1.44
CA HIS A 579 21.86 20.21 -1.49
C HIS A 579 22.36 20.28 -2.93
N GLN A 580 22.60 21.47 -3.46
CA GLN A 580 23.20 21.63 -4.79
C GLN A 580 24.66 21.18 -4.76
N ILE A 581 25.00 20.17 -5.55
CA ILE A 581 26.35 19.59 -5.64
C ILE A 581 27.05 19.89 -6.96
N VAL A 582 26.27 20.24 -7.98
CA VAL A 582 26.78 20.67 -9.29
C VAL A 582 26.00 21.88 -9.76
N THR A 583 26.73 22.86 -10.27
CA THR A 583 26.21 24.00 -11.01
C THR A 583 26.86 24.04 -12.40
N GLY A 584 26.07 24.22 -13.44
CA GLY A 584 26.55 24.27 -14.82
C GLY A 584 25.91 25.40 -15.63
N ASP A 585 26.53 25.74 -16.76
CA ASP A 585 26.02 26.80 -17.65
C ASP A 585 24.98 26.28 -18.64
N ARG A 586 25.02 24.99 -18.96
CA ARG A 586 24.13 24.31 -19.90
C ARG A 586 23.93 22.84 -19.54
N VAL A 587 22.84 22.26 -20.00
CA VAL A 587 22.57 20.82 -19.85
C VAL A 587 23.62 20.03 -20.62
N THR A 588 24.33 19.15 -19.92
CA THR A 588 25.38 18.31 -20.48
C THR A 588 25.38 16.94 -19.83
N ALA A 589 25.87 15.94 -20.56
CA ALA A 589 26.24 14.66 -19.95
C ALA A 589 27.50 14.85 -19.10
N GLY A 590 27.50 14.30 -17.89
CA GLY A 590 28.63 14.37 -16.98
C GLY A 590 28.70 13.14 -16.07
N THR A 591 29.87 12.97 -15.46
CA THR A 591 30.13 11.94 -14.45
C THR A 591 30.63 12.63 -13.19
N LEU A 592 30.14 12.20 -12.04
CA LEU A 592 30.64 12.64 -10.74
C LEU A 592 30.73 11.47 -9.77
N GLU A 593 31.71 11.54 -8.87
CA GLU A 593 31.83 10.66 -7.72
C GLU A 593 31.46 11.44 -6.45
N VAL A 594 30.57 10.90 -5.62
CA VAL A 594 30.22 11.45 -4.31
C VAL A 594 30.76 10.53 -3.24
N ARG A 595 31.64 11.03 -2.36
CA ARG A 595 32.11 10.32 -1.18
C ARG A 595 31.43 10.86 0.06
N LEU A 596 31.04 9.97 0.96
CA LEU A 596 30.27 10.33 2.14
C LEU A 596 30.95 9.86 3.40
N THR A 597 31.01 10.73 4.40
CA THR A 597 31.37 10.31 5.75
C THR A 597 30.34 9.33 6.30
N LYS A 598 30.80 8.37 7.09
CA LYS A 598 29.97 7.36 7.75
C LYS A 598 28.78 7.98 8.47
N GLY A 599 27.61 7.39 8.27
CA GLY A 599 26.36 7.77 8.94
C GLY A 599 25.48 8.74 8.15
N LEU A 600 25.97 9.34 7.07
CA LEU A 600 25.13 10.08 6.15
C LEU A 600 24.20 9.13 5.38
N GLN A 601 22.94 9.52 5.24
CA GLN A 601 21.94 8.82 4.42
C GLN A 601 21.61 9.66 3.18
N VAL A 602 21.63 9.01 2.03
CA VAL A 602 21.26 9.60 0.74
C VAL A 602 19.94 9.03 0.29
N TYR A 603 19.03 9.91 -0.10
CA TYR A 603 17.67 9.55 -0.50
C TYR A 603 17.52 9.52 -2.02
N SER A 604 17.90 10.61 -2.70
CA SER A 604 17.89 10.70 -4.15
C SER A 604 18.89 11.73 -4.70
N PHE A 605 19.12 11.64 -6.02
CA PHE A 605 19.63 12.76 -6.81
C PHE A 605 18.52 13.34 -7.67
N THR A 606 18.44 14.67 -7.69
CA THR A 606 17.49 15.45 -8.50
C THR A 606 18.22 16.47 -9.36
N TYR A 607 17.55 17.01 -10.38
CA TYR A 607 18.23 17.71 -11.47
C TYR A 607 17.56 19.05 -11.81
N GLY A 608 18.31 19.95 -12.45
CA GLY A 608 17.85 21.26 -12.92
C GLY A 608 18.61 21.77 -14.14
#